data_AF-A0A4R2CAW5-F1
#
_entry.id   AF-A0A4R2CAW5-F1
#
_cell.length_a   1.000
_cell.length_b   1.000
_cell.length_c   1.000
_cell.angle_alpha   90.00
_cell.angle_beta   90.00
_cell.angle_gamma   90.00
#
_symmetry.space_group_name_H-M   'P 1'
#
loop_
_entity.id
_entity.type
_entity.pdbx_description
1 polymer ?
#
loop_
_entity_poly.entity_id
_entity_poly.type
_entity_poly.pdbx_seq_one_letter_code
_entity_poly.pdbx_strand_id
1 'polypeptide(L)'
;MSEHDPSRLGAYSLGALEPDEVREIDEHLAGCAECRQELAELDEMKEFLAEVPPEAFLDGPPADGDLLLQRTLREVRSNAAAETAAAEAAAAAAAAPPVTVAPRKKRSPWYLVAAAVVVIAGALGSGVLIGRQTAPDPTAPVAGSKLVTATDSVTQATMATTVEPRAGWSWIMVNISGLKQGAECEMVVTDKAGKTFVAGSWVVSPKAAREGSRFGGGVLVPIDQVRSVEIRTLQGEHVVTTPV
;
A
#
# COMPACT_ATOMS: atom_id res chain seq x y z
N MET A 1 40.84 2.03 5.41
CA MET A 1 39.40 2.29 5.50
C MET A 1 38.77 1.48 4.39
N SER A 2 38.56 0.20 4.65
CA SER A 2 37.88 -0.68 3.70
C SER A 2 36.42 -0.28 3.69
N GLU A 3 35.87 -0.04 2.51
CA GLU A 3 34.48 0.37 2.29
C GLU A 3 33.51 -0.63 2.93
N HIS A 4 32.50 -0.14 3.64
CA HIS A 4 31.40 -0.96 4.14
C HIS A 4 30.42 -1.19 2.99
N ASP A 5 30.40 -2.41 2.45
CA ASP A 5 29.46 -2.80 1.40
C ASP A 5 28.36 -3.72 1.99
N PRO A 6 27.18 -3.19 2.30
CA PRO A 6 26.08 -3.96 2.90
C PRO A 6 25.58 -5.08 1.97
N SER A 7 25.78 -4.95 0.65
CA SER A 7 25.34 -5.97 -0.31
C SER A 7 26.16 -7.27 -0.20
N ARG A 8 27.47 -7.17 0.09
CA ARG A 8 28.35 -8.34 0.26
C ARG A 8 28.09 -9.07 1.58
N LEU A 9 27.69 -8.37 2.65
CA LEU A 9 27.29 -9.00 3.91
C LEU A 9 26.02 -9.85 3.78
N GLY A 10 25.05 -9.39 2.98
CA GLY A 10 23.86 -10.18 2.65
C GLY A 10 24.21 -11.48 1.92
N ALA A 11 25.05 -11.40 0.89
CA ALA A 11 25.53 -12.57 0.15
C ALA A 11 26.34 -13.53 1.05
N TYR A 12 27.18 -12.99 1.93
CA TYR A 12 27.93 -13.76 2.93
C TYR A 12 26.98 -14.53 3.87
N SER A 13 25.99 -13.85 4.45
CA SER A 13 25.03 -14.47 5.37
C SER A 13 24.21 -15.56 4.67
N LEU A 14 23.86 -15.39 3.39
CA LEU A 14 23.13 -16.40 2.61
C LEU A 14 24.01 -17.55 2.10
N GLY A 15 25.33 -17.52 2.34
CA GLY A 15 26.26 -18.53 1.86
C GLY A 15 26.42 -18.53 0.33
N ALA A 16 26.23 -17.37 -0.30
CA ALA A 16 26.23 -17.21 -1.76
C ALA A 16 27.55 -16.66 -2.34
N LEU A 17 28.61 -16.59 -1.53
CA LEU A 17 29.93 -16.09 -1.90
C LEU A 17 30.92 -17.21 -2.27
N GLU A 18 31.90 -16.87 -3.10
CA GLU A 18 33.02 -17.77 -3.39
C GLU A 18 33.99 -17.88 -2.18
N PRO A 19 34.77 -18.98 -2.04
CA PRO A 19 35.60 -19.21 -0.84
C PRO A 19 36.66 -18.14 -0.56
N ASP A 20 37.17 -17.48 -1.58
CA ASP A 20 38.08 -16.34 -1.50
C ASP A 20 37.36 -15.07 -1.00
N GLU A 21 36.14 -14.80 -1.48
CA GLU A 21 35.32 -13.69 -1.00
C GLU A 21 34.90 -13.87 0.47
N VAL A 22 34.58 -15.10 0.89
CA VAL A 22 34.30 -15.43 2.30
C VAL A 22 35.48 -15.03 3.18
N ARG A 23 36.71 -15.36 2.75
CA ARG A 23 37.93 -14.99 3.47
C ARG A 23 38.13 -13.48 3.59
N GLU A 24 37.84 -12.73 2.53
CA GLU A 24 37.93 -11.25 2.57
C GLU A 24 36.95 -10.67 3.61
N ILE A 25 35.72 -11.19 3.65
CA ILE A 25 34.70 -10.76 4.60
C ILE A 25 35.08 -11.17 6.03
N ASP A 26 35.59 -12.38 6.26
CA ASP A 26 36.07 -12.83 7.57
C ASP A 26 37.18 -11.91 8.13
N GLU A 27 38.15 -11.57 7.28
CA GLU A 27 39.23 -10.64 7.64
C GLU A 27 38.67 -9.24 8.01
N HIS A 28 37.64 -8.78 7.30
CA HIS A 28 36.96 -7.52 7.62
C HIS A 28 36.16 -7.60 8.93
N LEU A 29 35.40 -8.68 9.14
CA LEU A 29 34.60 -8.91 10.34
C LEU A 29 35.46 -9.05 11.59
N ALA A 30 36.70 -9.50 11.49
CA ALA A 30 37.65 -9.48 12.60
C ALA A 30 37.94 -8.04 13.09
N GLY A 31 37.96 -7.07 12.17
CA GLY A 31 38.33 -5.68 12.44
C GLY A 31 37.17 -4.70 12.65
N CYS A 32 35.96 -5.00 12.16
CA CYS A 32 34.83 -4.05 12.18
C CYS A 32 33.69 -4.50 13.10
N ALA A 33 33.40 -3.70 14.14
CA ALA A 33 32.28 -3.97 15.03
C ALA A 33 30.91 -3.70 14.39
N GLU A 34 30.82 -2.71 13.50
CA GLU A 34 29.58 -2.33 12.81
C GLU A 34 29.10 -3.44 11.87
N CYS A 35 29.97 -3.98 11.02
CA CYS A 35 29.63 -5.11 10.16
C CYS A 35 29.29 -6.40 10.93
N ARG A 36 29.88 -6.61 12.12
CA ARG A 36 29.49 -7.73 13.00
C ARG A 36 28.08 -7.54 13.56
N GLN A 37 27.71 -6.31 13.90
CA GLN A 37 26.36 -6.00 14.35
C GLN A 37 25.36 -6.19 13.20
N GLU A 38 25.66 -5.65 12.02
CA GLU A 38 24.81 -5.80 10.83
C GLU A 38 24.62 -7.27 10.44
N LEU A 39 25.68 -8.08 10.49
CA LEU A 39 25.58 -9.52 10.25
C LEU A 39 24.67 -10.21 11.28
N ALA A 40 24.76 -9.83 12.56
CA ALA A 40 23.89 -10.38 13.60
C ALA A 40 22.41 -10.02 13.36
N GLU A 41 22.12 -8.80 12.93
CA GLU A 41 20.77 -8.35 12.56
C GLU A 41 20.22 -9.14 11.35
N LEU A 42 21.06 -9.43 10.35
CA LEU A 42 20.69 -10.25 9.19
C LEU A 42 20.43 -11.71 9.59
N ASP A 43 21.25 -12.27 10.48
CA ASP A 43 21.08 -13.65 10.95
C ASP A 43 19.83 -13.81 11.82
N GLU A 44 19.49 -12.83 12.68
CA GLU A 44 18.22 -12.81 13.42
C GLU A 44 17.01 -12.82 12.48
N MET A 45 17.05 -12.01 11.41
CA MET A 45 15.98 -12.00 10.41
C MET A 45 15.88 -13.34 9.67
N LYS A 46 17.00 -14.00 9.37
CA LYS A 46 17.01 -15.34 8.78
C LYS A 46 16.42 -16.41 9.70
N GLU A 47 16.71 -16.34 10.99
CA GLU A 47 16.13 -17.26 11.98
C GLU A 47 14.61 -17.12 12.00
N PHE A 48 14.08 -15.90 12.00
CA PHE A 48 12.64 -15.66 11.91
C PHE A 48 12.02 -16.20 10.61
N LEU A 49 12.71 -16.03 9.48
CA LEU A 49 12.26 -16.58 8.19
C LEU A 49 12.31 -18.11 8.14
N ALA A 50 13.18 -18.74 8.93
CA ALA A 50 13.27 -20.19 9.02
C ALA A 50 12.09 -20.83 9.78
N GLU A 51 11.31 -20.05 10.53
CA GLU A 51 10.10 -20.52 11.22
C GLU A 51 8.90 -20.75 10.28
N VAL A 52 9.01 -20.34 9.01
CA VAL A 52 7.94 -20.51 8.03
C VAL A 52 7.72 -22.01 7.76
N PRO A 53 6.51 -22.54 7.99
CA PRO A 53 6.25 -23.97 7.81
C PRO A 53 6.19 -24.35 6.32
N PRO A 54 6.57 -25.59 5.93
CA PRO A 54 6.55 -26.09 4.55
C PRO A 54 5.24 -25.80 3.80
N GLU A 55 4.12 -25.85 4.50
CA GLU A 55 2.78 -25.64 3.96
C GLU A 55 2.49 -24.18 3.58
N ALA A 56 3.26 -23.23 4.10
CA ALA A 56 3.19 -21.81 3.75
C ALA A 56 4.11 -21.46 2.58
N PHE A 57 5.01 -22.36 2.17
CA PHE A 57 5.75 -22.17 0.92
C PHE A 57 4.80 -22.38 -0.24
N LEU A 58 4.60 -21.32 -1.03
CA LEU A 58 4.01 -21.45 -2.35
C LEU A 58 5.00 -22.26 -3.20
N ASP A 59 4.51 -23.26 -3.94
CA ASP A 59 5.29 -24.07 -4.88
C ASP A 59 5.80 -23.20 -6.04
N GLY A 60 6.83 -22.39 -5.76
CA GLY A 60 7.46 -21.50 -6.72
C GLY A 60 6.51 -20.50 -7.39
N PRO A 61 7.05 -19.72 -8.35
CA PRO A 61 6.19 -19.02 -9.30
C PRO A 61 5.34 -20.06 -10.07
N PRO A 62 4.12 -19.68 -10.54
CA PRO A 62 3.30 -20.57 -11.36
C PRO A 62 4.09 -21.08 -12.57
N ALA A 63 3.70 -22.22 -13.14
CA ALA A 63 4.42 -22.89 -14.23
C ALA A 63 4.78 -21.98 -15.42
N ASP A 64 4.00 -20.91 -15.64
CA ASP A 64 4.21 -19.92 -16.71
C ASP A 64 4.69 -18.54 -16.20
N GLY A 65 5.23 -18.47 -14.98
CA GLY A 65 5.67 -17.22 -14.34
C GLY A 65 6.75 -16.49 -15.13
N ASP A 66 7.67 -17.24 -15.76
CA ASP A 66 8.70 -16.69 -16.63
C ASP A 66 8.12 -16.01 -17.87
N LEU A 67 7.05 -16.56 -18.44
CA LEU A 67 6.38 -15.97 -19.60
C LEU A 67 5.70 -14.65 -19.23
N LEU A 68 5.08 -14.58 -18.04
CA LEU A 68 4.52 -13.34 -17.52
C LEU A 68 5.60 -12.29 -17.25
N LEU A 69 6.73 -12.67 -16.67
CA LEU A 69 7.86 -11.78 -16.44
C LEU A 69 8.40 -11.25 -17.77
N GLN A 70 8.67 -12.11 -18.73
CA GLN A 70 9.16 -11.72 -20.06
C GLN A 70 8.18 -10.78 -20.77
N ARG A 71 6.87 -11.05 -20.68
CA ARG A 71 5.84 -10.19 -21.24
C ARG A 71 5.84 -8.81 -20.57
N THR A 72 5.89 -8.78 -19.25
CA THR A 72 5.90 -7.53 -18.47
C THR A 72 7.13 -6.70 -18.79
N LEU A 73 8.31 -7.31 -18.86
CA LEU A 73 9.54 -6.63 -19.24
C LEU A 73 9.49 -6.09 -20.67
N ARG A 74 8.84 -6.81 -21.59
CA ARG A 74 8.63 -6.34 -22.97
C ARG A 74 7.70 -5.13 -22.99
N GLU A 75 6.60 -5.18 -22.25
CA GLU A 75 5.63 -4.09 -22.12
C GLU A 75 6.27 -2.81 -21.55
N VAL A 76 7.07 -2.95 -20.50
CA VAL A 76 7.81 -1.83 -19.89
C VAL A 76 8.76 -1.20 -20.91
N ARG A 77 9.51 -2.01 -21.67
CA ARG A 77 10.41 -1.49 -22.71
C ARG A 77 9.65 -0.81 -23.85
N SER A 78 8.51 -1.35 -24.28
CA SER A 78 7.69 -0.72 -25.33
C SER A 78 7.09 0.60 -24.86
N ASN A 79 6.66 0.70 -23.61
CA ASN A 79 6.14 1.95 -23.06
C ASN A 79 7.24 2.99 -22.93
N ALA A 80 8.42 2.61 -22.42
CA ALA A 80 9.57 3.51 -22.35
C ALA A 80 9.97 4.01 -23.76
N ALA A 81 9.99 3.11 -24.76
CA ALA A 81 10.28 3.49 -26.14
C ALA A 81 9.22 4.44 -26.74
N ALA A 82 7.93 4.19 -26.45
CA ALA A 82 6.84 5.05 -26.89
C ALA A 82 6.89 6.44 -26.24
N GLU A 83 7.22 6.51 -24.94
CA GLU A 83 7.43 7.77 -24.22
C GLU A 83 8.60 8.56 -24.82
N THR A 84 9.74 7.91 -25.10
CA THR A 84 10.87 8.57 -25.76
C THR A 84 10.51 9.05 -27.17
N ALA A 85 9.80 8.24 -27.96
CA ALA A 85 9.38 8.62 -29.31
C ALA A 85 8.36 9.78 -29.30
N ALA A 86 7.46 9.81 -28.32
CA ALA A 86 6.52 10.90 -28.13
C ALA A 86 7.23 12.21 -27.72
N ALA A 87 8.25 12.11 -26.84
CA ALA A 87 9.08 13.25 -26.45
C ALA A 87 9.89 13.80 -27.64
N GLU A 88 10.48 12.92 -28.46
CA GLU A 88 11.20 13.30 -29.68
C GLU A 88 10.27 13.93 -30.73
N ALA A 89 9.07 13.37 -30.93
CA ALA A 89 8.08 13.95 -31.84
C ALA A 89 7.58 15.32 -31.37
N ALA A 90 7.39 15.52 -30.07
CA ALA A 90 7.04 16.82 -29.50
C ALA A 90 8.19 17.85 -29.67
N ALA A 91 9.44 17.42 -29.49
CA ALA A 91 10.61 18.26 -29.73
C ALA A 91 10.76 18.63 -31.23
N ALA A 92 10.51 17.69 -32.14
CA ALA A 92 10.53 17.94 -33.59
C ALA A 92 9.40 18.90 -34.03
N ALA A 93 8.21 18.78 -33.44
CA ALA A 93 7.09 19.69 -33.69
C ALA A 93 7.38 21.12 -33.19
N ALA A 94 8.15 21.27 -32.09
CA ALA A 94 8.59 22.57 -31.59
C ALA A 94 9.73 23.19 -32.43
N ALA A 95 10.47 22.38 -33.19
CA ALA A 95 11.57 22.82 -34.05
C ALA A 95 11.14 23.16 -35.50
N ALA A 96 9.89 22.90 -35.87
CA ALA A 96 9.37 23.28 -37.19
C ALA A 96 9.33 24.82 -37.33
N PRO A 97 9.85 25.40 -38.43
CA PRO A 97 9.77 26.84 -38.65
C PRO A 97 8.29 27.26 -38.77
N PRO A 98 7.89 28.43 -38.23
CA PRO A 98 6.53 28.91 -38.39
C PRO A 98 6.24 29.04 -39.88
N VAL A 99 5.25 28.28 -40.38
CA VAL A 99 4.73 28.44 -41.73
C VAL A 99 4.19 29.86 -41.82
N THR A 100 4.89 30.71 -42.58
CA THR A 100 4.51 32.09 -42.83
C THR A 100 3.27 32.09 -43.72
N VAL A 101 2.10 32.14 -43.10
CA VAL A 101 0.84 32.37 -43.82
C VAL A 101 0.93 33.76 -44.47
N ALA A 102 0.87 33.79 -45.81
CA ALA A 102 0.96 35.01 -46.60
C ALA A 102 -0.10 36.06 -46.17
N PRO A 103 0.23 37.37 -46.17
CA PRO A 103 -0.63 38.39 -45.59
C PRO A 103 -1.85 38.68 -46.46
N ARG A 104 -3.05 38.40 -45.96
CA ARG A 104 -4.31 38.92 -46.51
C ARG A 104 -4.50 40.38 -46.08
N LYS A 105 -4.75 41.26 -47.05
CA LYS A 105 -4.88 42.72 -46.93
C LYS A 105 -5.83 43.20 -45.80
N LYS A 106 -5.25 44.04 -44.93
CA LYS A 106 -5.79 45.08 -44.02
C LYS A 106 -7.32 45.29 -43.96
N ARG A 107 -7.87 45.16 -42.75
CA ARG A 107 -8.74 46.15 -42.07
C ARG A 107 -8.30 46.30 -40.61
N SER A 108 -8.44 47.51 -40.08
CA SER A 108 -7.71 48.13 -38.96
C SER A 108 -7.79 47.46 -37.57
N PRO A 109 -6.84 47.80 -36.67
CA PRO A 109 -6.43 47.04 -35.49
C PRO A 109 -6.96 47.64 -34.19
N TRP A 110 -7.29 46.80 -33.22
CA TRP A 110 -7.33 47.13 -31.80
C TRP A 110 -7.83 45.90 -31.04
N TYR A 111 -7.13 45.59 -29.96
CA TYR A 111 -7.36 44.52 -28.98
C TYR A 111 -6.64 43.18 -29.18
N LEU A 112 -5.58 43.09 -28.37
CA LEU A 112 -5.13 41.91 -27.63
C LEU A 112 -4.09 41.02 -28.32
N VAL A 113 -2.96 41.64 -28.59
CA VAL A 113 -1.66 41.03 -28.26
C VAL A 113 -1.43 41.22 -26.77
N ALA A 114 -1.57 40.16 -25.96
CA ALA A 114 -0.83 40.00 -24.71
C ALA A 114 -0.95 38.56 -24.18
N ALA A 115 0.23 37.94 -24.00
CA ALA A 115 0.54 36.85 -23.08
C ALA A 115 0.29 35.38 -23.50
N ALA A 116 0.87 34.99 -24.64
CA ALA A 116 1.27 33.61 -24.92
C ALA A 116 2.62 33.23 -24.25
N VAL A 117 2.78 33.49 -22.94
CA VAL A 117 4.05 33.22 -22.20
C VAL A 117 3.87 32.27 -21.00
N VAL A 118 2.65 31.81 -20.68
CA VAL A 118 2.44 30.93 -19.50
C VAL A 118 2.65 29.44 -19.79
N VAL A 119 2.79 29.01 -21.06
CA VAL A 119 2.71 27.57 -21.40
C VAL A 119 4.02 26.79 -21.19
N ILE A 120 5.19 27.42 -21.04
CA ILE A 120 6.47 26.68 -20.99
C ILE A 120 6.95 26.41 -19.54
N ALA A 121 6.38 27.05 -18.51
CA ALA A 121 6.68 26.72 -17.10
C ALA A 121 5.77 25.65 -16.50
N GLY A 122 4.72 25.20 -17.22
CA GLY A 122 3.74 24.26 -16.71
C GLY A 122 4.11 22.78 -16.85
N ALA A 123 5.07 22.43 -17.71
CA ALA A 123 5.27 21.02 -18.13
C ALA A 123 6.15 20.17 -17.19
N LEU A 124 6.93 20.79 -16.30
CA LEU A 124 7.78 20.03 -15.35
C LEU A 124 7.32 20.13 -13.89
N GLY A 125 6.43 21.07 -13.56
CA GLY A 125 5.82 21.20 -12.21
C GLY A 125 4.45 20.53 -12.07
N SER A 126 3.78 20.22 -13.18
CA SER A 126 2.42 19.63 -13.17
C SER A 126 2.42 18.12 -12.93
N GLY A 127 3.46 17.38 -13.30
CA GLY A 127 3.52 15.93 -13.06
C GLY A 127 3.50 15.56 -11.57
N VAL A 128 4.15 16.35 -10.72
CA VAL A 128 4.20 16.11 -9.26
C VAL A 128 2.92 16.58 -8.55
N LEU A 129 2.27 17.63 -9.03
CA LEU A 129 1.02 18.12 -8.44
C LEU A 129 -0.21 17.31 -8.91
N ILE A 130 -0.24 16.86 -10.16
CA ILE A 130 -1.28 15.96 -10.68
C ILE A 130 -1.08 14.54 -10.10
N GLY A 131 0.17 14.09 -9.90
CA GLY A 131 0.47 12.81 -9.26
C GLY A 131 0.04 12.73 -7.79
N ARG A 132 0.16 13.83 -7.03
CA ARG A 132 -0.33 13.90 -5.64
C ARG A 132 -1.84 14.07 -5.50
N GLN A 133 -2.53 14.58 -6.52
CA GLN A 133 -4.00 14.71 -6.51
C GLN A 133 -4.73 13.48 -7.08
N THR A 134 -4.03 12.59 -7.78
CA THR A 134 -4.58 11.32 -8.30
C THR A 134 -4.19 10.11 -7.46
N ALA A 135 -3.21 10.25 -6.55
CA ALA A 135 -3.06 9.31 -5.46
C ALA A 135 -4.35 9.36 -4.61
N PRO A 136 -5.08 8.25 -4.46
CA PRO A 136 -6.18 8.18 -3.52
C PRO A 136 -5.65 8.63 -2.17
N ASP A 137 -6.29 9.62 -1.58
CA ASP A 137 -6.04 10.00 -0.20
C ASP A 137 -6.14 8.71 0.65
N PRO A 138 -5.08 8.26 1.35
CA PRO A 138 -5.11 7.00 2.10
C PRO A 138 -6.16 7.02 3.23
N THR A 139 -6.75 8.19 3.48
CA THR A 139 -7.86 8.43 4.40
C THR A 139 -9.23 8.64 3.75
N ALA A 140 -9.33 8.75 2.41
CA ALA A 140 -10.62 8.83 1.75
C ALA A 140 -11.33 7.47 1.80
N PRO A 141 -12.60 7.42 2.26
CA PRO A 141 -13.35 6.17 2.28
C PRO A 141 -13.53 5.65 0.85
N VAL A 142 -13.32 4.34 0.66
CA VAL A 142 -13.55 3.66 -0.62
C VAL A 142 -14.96 3.99 -1.11
N ALA A 143 -15.11 4.37 -2.38
CA ALA A 143 -16.42 4.73 -2.94
C ALA A 143 -17.44 3.61 -2.71
N GLY A 144 -18.63 3.98 -2.20
CA GLY A 144 -19.69 3.04 -1.84
C GLY A 144 -19.56 2.42 -0.44
N SER A 145 -18.58 2.84 0.37
CA SER A 145 -18.48 2.41 1.77
C SER A 145 -19.61 2.98 2.62
N LYS A 146 -20.03 2.21 3.62
CA LYS A 146 -20.92 2.68 4.69
C LYS A 146 -20.11 2.93 5.95
N LEU A 147 -20.31 4.10 6.57
CA LEU A 147 -19.71 4.45 7.85
C LEU A 147 -20.82 4.63 8.88
N VAL A 148 -20.73 3.92 10.01
CA VAL A 148 -21.68 4.05 11.12
C VAL A 148 -20.92 4.07 12.44
N THR A 149 -21.39 4.88 13.38
CA THR A 149 -20.82 4.99 14.72
C THR A 149 -21.88 4.65 15.76
N ALA A 150 -21.49 3.93 16.82
CA ALA A 150 -22.33 3.65 17.96
C ALA A 150 -21.52 3.71 19.26
N THR A 151 -22.20 3.99 20.36
CA THR A 151 -21.65 3.90 21.73
C THR A 151 -22.58 3.00 22.53
N ASP A 152 -22.02 2.00 23.20
CA ASP A 152 -22.77 1.12 24.09
C ASP A 152 -23.04 1.80 25.43
N SER A 153 -24.27 1.72 25.93
CA SER A 153 -24.66 2.43 27.16
C SER A 153 -24.18 1.74 28.44
N VAL A 154 -23.84 0.45 28.40
CA VAL A 154 -23.42 -0.33 29.56
C VAL A 154 -21.90 -0.33 29.67
N THR A 155 -21.21 -0.68 28.59
CA THR A 155 -19.74 -0.76 28.55
C THR A 155 -19.09 0.60 28.32
N GLN A 156 -19.85 1.59 27.83
CA GLN A 156 -19.36 2.89 27.36
C GLN A 156 -18.34 2.79 26.21
N ALA A 157 -18.22 1.61 25.58
CA ALA A 157 -17.38 1.41 24.41
C ALA A 157 -17.96 2.16 23.22
N THR A 158 -17.11 2.89 22.49
CA THR A 158 -17.51 3.61 21.27
C THR A 158 -16.83 2.98 20.07
N MET A 159 -17.58 2.73 19.02
CA MET A 159 -17.09 2.11 17.80
C MET A 159 -17.57 2.85 16.56
N ALA A 160 -16.63 3.19 15.69
CA ALA A 160 -16.90 3.59 14.31
C ALA A 160 -16.56 2.43 13.38
N THR A 161 -17.53 2.02 12.57
CA THR A 161 -17.46 0.89 11.65
C THR A 161 -17.54 1.39 10.22
N THR A 162 -16.53 1.07 9.42
CA THR A 162 -16.55 1.22 7.97
C THR A 162 -16.74 -0.14 7.31
N VAL A 163 -17.77 -0.27 6.49
CA VAL A 163 -17.99 -1.44 5.64
C VAL A 163 -17.63 -1.05 4.22
N GLU A 164 -16.57 -1.66 3.69
CA GLU A 164 -16.07 -1.42 2.35
C GLU A 164 -16.59 -2.48 1.38
N PRO A 165 -17.13 -2.09 0.23
CA PRO A 165 -17.60 -3.04 -0.78
C PRO A 165 -16.42 -3.74 -1.46
N ARG A 166 -16.53 -5.06 -1.62
CA ARG A 166 -15.64 -5.88 -2.47
C ARG A 166 -16.51 -6.73 -3.40
N ALA A 167 -15.90 -7.36 -4.41
CA ALA A 167 -16.64 -8.16 -5.39
C ALA A 167 -17.23 -9.43 -4.75
N GLY A 168 -18.48 -9.35 -4.29
CA GLY A 168 -19.21 -10.47 -3.68
C GLY A 168 -18.97 -10.68 -2.17
N TRP A 169 -18.22 -9.79 -1.52
CA TRP A 169 -17.89 -9.86 -0.09
C TRP A 169 -17.63 -8.44 0.46
N SER A 170 -17.40 -8.30 1.77
CA SER A 170 -17.13 -6.98 2.37
C SER A 170 -15.90 -7.02 3.27
N TRP A 171 -15.15 -5.92 3.27
CA TRP A 171 -14.07 -5.68 4.23
C TRP A 171 -14.59 -4.75 5.33
N ILE A 172 -14.48 -5.16 6.59
CA ILE A 172 -14.94 -4.41 7.75
C ILE A 172 -13.74 -3.81 8.45
N MET A 173 -13.79 -2.52 8.73
CA MET A 173 -12.83 -1.83 9.58
C MET A 173 -13.56 -1.22 10.77
N VAL A 174 -13.09 -1.50 11.97
CA VAL A 174 -13.60 -0.88 13.21
C VAL A 174 -12.50 -0.04 13.85
N ASN A 175 -12.88 1.15 14.32
CA ASN A 175 -12.11 1.94 15.26
C ASN A 175 -12.90 1.97 16.58
N ILE A 176 -12.35 1.36 17.62
CA ILE A 176 -13.07 1.11 18.87
C ILE A 176 -12.28 1.62 20.08
N SER A 177 -12.96 2.25 21.03
CA SER A 177 -12.42 2.70 22.31
C SER A 177 -13.26 2.20 23.48
N GLY A 178 -12.73 2.28 24.71
CA GLY A 178 -13.40 1.76 25.91
C GLY A 178 -13.22 0.26 26.14
N LEU A 179 -12.19 -0.34 25.53
CA LEU A 179 -11.86 -1.76 25.71
C LEU A 179 -11.03 -2.00 26.99
N LYS A 180 -11.29 -3.11 27.68
CA LYS A 180 -10.51 -3.54 28.85
C LYS A 180 -9.20 -4.19 28.40
N GLN A 181 -8.08 -3.81 29.00
CA GLN A 181 -6.79 -4.46 28.76
C GLN A 181 -6.87 -5.96 29.03
N GLY A 182 -6.29 -6.76 28.14
CA GLY A 182 -6.25 -8.22 28.24
C GLY A 182 -7.55 -8.92 27.84
N ALA A 183 -8.61 -8.19 27.49
CA ALA A 183 -9.81 -8.81 26.95
C ALA A 183 -9.51 -9.48 25.60
N GLU A 184 -10.04 -10.69 25.40
CA GLU A 184 -9.99 -11.41 24.13
C GLU A 184 -11.28 -11.10 23.37
N CYS A 185 -11.19 -10.28 22.33
CA CYS A 185 -12.33 -9.79 21.56
C CYS A 185 -12.44 -10.53 20.22
N GLU A 186 -13.67 -10.60 19.71
CA GLU A 186 -14.03 -11.12 18.40
C GLU A 186 -14.98 -10.15 17.69
N MET A 187 -14.76 -9.94 16.40
CA MET A 187 -15.62 -9.16 15.52
C MET A 187 -16.56 -10.10 14.76
N VAL A 188 -17.86 -9.90 14.94
CA VAL A 188 -18.93 -10.71 14.33
C VAL A 188 -19.82 -9.83 13.48
N VAL A 189 -20.02 -10.25 12.24
CA VAL A 189 -20.93 -9.61 11.30
C VAL A 189 -22.19 -10.44 11.18
N THR A 190 -23.34 -9.80 11.32
CA THR A 190 -24.64 -10.44 11.09
C THR A 190 -25.23 -9.92 9.78
N ASP A 191 -25.68 -10.83 8.91
CA ASP A 191 -26.37 -10.46 7.69
C ASP A 191 -27.88 -10.21 7.90
N LYS A 192 -28.57 -9.74 6.86
CA LYS A 192 -30.02 -9.51 6.90
C LYS A 192 -30.85 -10.79 7.09
N ALA A 193 -30.30 -11.96 6.76
CA ALA A 193 -30.92 -13.25 7.00
C ALA A 193 -30.71 -13.77 8.45
N GLY A 194 -29.86 -13.08 9.23
CA GLY A 194 -29.52 -13.44 10.60
C GLY A 194 -28.34 -14.42 10.71
N LYS A 195 -27.64 -14.73 9.62
CA LYS A 195 -26.43 -15.56 9.65
C LYS A 195 -25.25 -14.72 10.14
N THR A 196 -24.45 -15.31 11.01
CA THR A 196 -23.26 -14.67 11.61
C THR A 196 -21.98 -15.14 10.95
N PHE A 197 -21.02 -14.22 10.81
CA PHE A 197 -19.70 -14.46 10.23
C PHE A 197 -18.65 -13.80 11.13
N VAL A 198 -17.62 -14.56 11.50
CA VAL A 198 -16.50 -14.03 12.27
C VAL A 198 -15.51 -13.38 11.30
N ALA A 199 -15.21 -12.11 11.54
CA ALA A 199 -14.25 -11.34 10.75
C ALA A 199 -12.83 -11.37 11.35
N GLY A 200 -12.69 -11.82 12.61
CA GLY A 200 -11.40 -12.03 13.28
C GLY A 200 -11.49 -11.80 14.79
N SER A 201 -10.40 -12.12 15.49
CA SER A 201 -10.27 -11.98 16.94
C SER A 201 -8.91 -11.40 17.33
N TRP A 202 -8.82 -10.74 18.49
CA TRP A 202 -7.59 -10.13 18.99
C TRP A 202 -7.60 -9.98 20.52
N VAL A 203 -6.41 -9.79 21.09
CA VAL A 203 -6.25 -9.43 22.50
C VAL A 203 -6.03 -7.91 22.63
N VAL A 204 -6.70 -7.28 23.59
CA VAL A 204 -6.57 -5.84 23.84
C VAL A 204 -5.24 -5.55 24.57
N SER A 205 -4.31 -4.91 23.86
CA SER A 205 -3.03 -4.48 24.43
C SER A 205 -3.20 -3.32 25.43
N PRO A 206 -2.20 -3.05 26.30
CA PRO A 206 -2.24 -1.89 27.20
C PRO A 206 -2.38 -0.55 26.45
N LYS A 207 -1.79 -0.45 25.25
CA LYS A 207 -1.93 0.74 24.39
C LYS A 207 -3.37 0.86 23.88
N ALA A 208 -3.93 -0.23 23.35
CA ALA A 208 -5.29 -0.27 22.83
C ALA A 208 -6.35 0.08 23.89
N ALA A 209 -6.14 -0.33 25.15
CA ALA A 209 -7.03 0.02 26.25
C ALA A 209 -7.05 1.54 26.55
N ARG A 210 -5.94 2.25 26.32
CA ARG A 210 -5.84 3.70 26.58
C ARG A 210 -6.23 4.55 25.39
N GLU A 211 -5.81 4.16 24.20
CA GLU A 211 -5.88 4.97 22.98
C GLU A 211 -6.99 4.50 22.02
N GLY A 212 -7.60 3.35 22.29
CA GLY A 212 -8.45 2.65 21.34
C GLY A 212 -7.66 1.74 20.41
N SER A 213 -8.37 0.91 19.66
CA SER A 213 -7.83 -0.06 18.73
C SER A 213 -8.47 0.08 17.37
N ARG A 214 -7.71 -0.23 16.32
CA ARG A 214 -8.22 -0.40 14.97
C ARG A 214 -8.06 -1.87 14.59
N PHE A 215 -9.14 -2.49 14.15
CA PHE A 215 -9.15 -3.87 13.72
C PHE A 215 -9.92 -4.02 12.41
N GLY A 216 -9.53 -4.97 11.57
CA GLY A 216 -10.12 -5.18 10.26
C GLY A 216 -10.20 -6.63 9.87
N GLY A 217 -11.21 -6.99 9.08
CA GLY A 217 -11.42 -8.36 8.65
C GLY A 217 -12.42 -8.48 7.50
N GLY A 218 -12.27 -9.54 6.70
CA GLY A 218 -13.15 -9.84 5.59
C GLY A 218 -14.30 -10.77 5.98
N VAL A 219 -15.47 -10.59 5.37
CA VAL A 219 -16.62 -11.51 5.51
C VAL A 219 -17.29 -11.76 4.17
N LEU A 220 -17.81 -12.98 3.97
CA LEU A 220 -18.50 -13.45 2.75
C LEU A 220 -19.92 -12.85 2.60
N VAL A 221 -20.11 -11.59 3.01
CA VAL A 221 -21.40 -10.89 3.02
C VAL A 221 -21.26 -9.64 2.14
N PRO A 222 -22.06 -9.49 1.07
CA PRO A 222 -22.14 -8.23 0.32
C PRO A 222 -22.58 -7.06 1.20
N ILE A 223 -22.09 -5.85 0.89
CA ILE A 223 -22.32 -4.65 1.72
C ILE A 223 -23.81 -4.31 1.94
N ASP A 224 -24.65 -4.61 0.96
CA ASP A 224 -26.10 -4.40 1.01
C ASP A 224 -26.82 -5.45 1.88
N GLN A 225 -26.14 -6.55 2.22
CA GLN A 225 -26.64 -7.63 3.06
C GLN A 225 -26.11 -7.56 4.50
N VAL A 226 -25.10 -6.73 4.79
CA VAL A 226 -24.63 -6.50 6.17
C VAL A 226 -25.74 -5.79 6.95
N ARG A 227 -26.13 -6.37 8.09
CA ARG A 227 -27.16 -5.82 9.00
C ARG A 227 -26.52 -5.16 10.21
N SER A 228 -25.51 -5.79 10.80
CA SER A 228 -24.83 -5.27 11.97
C SER A 228 -23.41 -5.82 12.11
N VAL A 229 -22.56 -5.06 12.79
CA VAL A 229 -21.22 -5.46 13.22
C VAL A 229 -21.18 -5.36 14.73
N GLU A 230 -20.86 -6.47 15.39
CA GLU A 230 -20.76 -6.61 16.84
C GLU A 230 -19.32 -6.91 17.24
N ILE A 231 -18.85 -6.27 18.30
CA ILE A 231 -17.68 -6.71 19.05
C ILE A 231 -18.18 -7.36 20.33
N ARG A 232 -17.68 -8.56 20.59
CA ARG A 232 -17.93 -9.32 21.82
C ARG A 232 -16.62 -9.94 22.32
N THR A 233 -16.59 -10.40 23.56
CA THR A 233 -15.47 -11.20 24.07
C THR A 233 -15.58 -12.65 23.57
N LEU A 234 -14.50 -13.42 23.61
CA LEU A 234 -14.54 -14.86 23.32
C LEU A 234 -15.40 -15.65 24.31
N GLN A 235 -15.68 -15.08 25.48
CA GLN A 235 -16.63 -15.62 26.45
C GLN A 235 -18.10 -15.31 26.11
N GLY A 236 -18.34 -14.58 25.01
CA GLY A 236 -19.67 -14.21 24.53
C GLY A 236 -20.25 -12.95 25.18
N GLU A 237 -19.46 -12.19 25.95
CA GLU A 237 -19.93 -10.94 26.53
C GLU A 237 -19.98 -9.83 25.48
N HIS A 238 -21.11 -9.15 25.37
CA HIS A 238 -21.28 -8.02 24.47
C HIS A 238 -20.37 -6.85 24.85
N VAL A 239 -19.75 -6.21 23.85
CA VAL A 239 -18.99 -4.96 24.03
C VAL A 239 -19.72 -3.79 23.40
N VAL A 240 -19.99 -3.86 22.09
CA VAL A 240 -20.68 -2.81 21.32
C VAL A 240 -21.19 -3.36 20.00
N THR A 241 -22.28 -2.78 19.47
CA THR A 241 -22.78 -3.10 18.13
C THR A 241 -23.12 -1.84 17.34
N THR A 242 -22.74 -1.84 16.06
CA THR A 242 -23.17 -0.83 15.08
C THR A 242 -24.15 -1.47 14.07
N PRO A 243 -25.36 -0.91 13.89
CA PRO A 243 -26.22 -1.26 12.76
C PRO A 243 -25.65 -0.69 11.44
N VAL A 244 -25.90 -1.32 10.29
CA VAL A 244 -25.34 -0.96 8.97
C VAL A 244 -26.43 -0.89 7.88
#